data_AF-A0AAN6S1B1-F1
#
_entry.id   AF-A0AAN6S1B1-F1
#
_cell.length_a   1.000
_cell.length_b   1.000
_cell.length_c   1.000
_cell.angle_alpha   90.00
_cell.angle_beta   90.00
_cell.angle_gamma   90.00
#
_symmetry.space_group_name_H-M   'P 1'
#
loop_
_entity.id
_entity.type
_entity.pdbx_description
1 polymer ?
#
loop_
_entity_poly.entity_id
_entity_poly.type
_entity_poly.pdbx_seq_one_letter_code
_entity_poly.pdbx_strand_id
1 'polypeptide(L)'
;MLISNLILLGILSAAAANDAQEEKKSAWVQAPICRRAGAEEYCAYAHVTFNHGEGISLITTSARLAKLASQPPFSTTPYSHHPLQAPNSTMNLYRDVETPGKGIGLISTAPLRTGTRVMAKTPAIMVDDRAFKGLRQNDLSIILYQAAQLLPTTHRERFLNLTTGTDGRIKYSQRTRFRTPVADGDGDFQSCFTEASRLNHDCRPNLGYYFHASTPRPPGIRNDRISQMSHLRKILDDRSPPSAAAALQGARATPEMAELLITLMELEGLHVRIDEAYYRAALEFNGVGDALKAIKYARLCLDRGLVLRGPDRPFIISMKELIRAPTGHWSWKFRIPT
;
A
#
# COMPACT_ATOMS: atom_id res chain seq x y z
N MET A 1 -60.73 -48.38 -51.89
CA MET A 1 -60.57 -47.56 -50.68
C MET A 1 -59.23 -46.84 -50.79
N LEU A 2 -59.29 -45.51 -50.86
CA LEU A 2 -58.19 -44.52 -50.89
C LEU A 2 -57.27 -44.45 -52.14
N ILE A 3 -57.04 -43.19 -52.52
CA ILE A 3 -56.70 -42.67 -53.85
C ILE A 3 -55.30 -42.05 -53.82
N SER A 4 -54.53 -42.34 -54.88
CA SER A 4 -53.54 -41.55 -55.64
C SER A 4 -52.69 -40.41 -55.03
N ASN A 5 -51.40 -40.50 -55.41
CA ASN A 5 -50.56 -39.50 -56.12
C ASN A 5 -49.94 -38.25 -55.47
N LEU A 6 -48.67 -38.08 -55.87
CA LEU A 6 -47.95 -36.85 -56.31
C LEU A 6 -47.21 -35.94 -55.30
N ILE A 7 -45.89 -35.94 -55.50
CA ILE A 7 -44.88 -34.85 -55.53
C ILE A 7 -45.41 -33.40 -55.39
N LEU A 8 -44.87 -32.61 -54.44
CA LEU A 8 -44.16 -31.33 -54.69
C LEU A 8 -43.53 -30.72 -53.40
N LEU A 9 -42.43 -29.97 -53.62
CA LEU A 9 -41.66 -29.13 -52.69
C LEU A 9 -42.50 -28.16 -51.83
N GLY A 10 -42.00 -27.87 -50.62
CA GLY A 10 -42.35 -26.69 -49.84
C GLY A 10 -41.17 -26.21 -48.98
N ILE A 11 -40.68 -25.00 -49.27
CA ILE A 11 -39.63 -24.26 -48.56
C ILE A 11 -40.11 -23.89 -47.16
N LEU A 12 -39.29 -24.05 -46.11
CA LEU A 12 -39.46 -23.34 -44.84
C LEU A 12 -38.10 -23.06 -44.16
N SER A 13 -37.73 -21.79 -44.25
CA SER A 13 -36.95 -20.93 -43.34
C SER A 13 -36.11 -21.57 -42.23
N ALA A 14 -34.83 -21.16 -42.21
CA ALA A 14 -33.90 -21.36 -41.11
C ALA A 14 -34.50 -20.93 -39.76
N ALA A 15 -34.48 -21.85 -38.79
CA ALA A 15 -34.70 -21.54 -37.40
C ALA A 15 -33.44 -20.82 -36.87
N ALA A 16 -33.64 -19.60 -36.37
CA ALA A 16 -32.62 -18.86 -35.64
C ALA A 16 -32.17 -19.68 -34.43
N ALA A 17 -30.86 -19.89 -34.32
CA ALA A 17 -30.23 -20.42 -33.13
C ALA A 17 -30.52 -19.47 -31.97
N ASN A 18 -31.14 -20.00 -30.91
CA ASN A 18 -31.42 -19.26 -29.70
C ASN A 18 -30.11 -18.82 -29.04
N ASP A 19 -29.97 -17.51 -28.92
CA ASP A 19 -28.88 -16.81 -28.25
C ASP A 19 -29.05 -17.02 -26.73
N ALA A 20 -28.17 -17.83 -26.15
CA ALA A 20 -28.04 -17.97 -24.69
C ALA A 20 -26.71 -17.34 -24.28
N GLN A 21 -26.63 -16.02 -24.32
CA GLN A 21 -25.63 -15.29 -23.55
C GLN A 21 -26.02 -15.37 -22.06
N GLU A 22 -25.37 -16.27 -21.33
CA GLU A 22 -25.27 -16.18 -19.87
C GLU A 22 -24.77 -14.77 -19.51
N GLU A 23 -25.64 -13.94 -18.92
CA GLU A 23 -25.23 -12.69 -18.29
C GLU A 23 -24.14 -12.98 -17.25
N LYS A 24 -22.90 -12.55 -17.53
CA LYS A 24 -21.82 -12.57 -16.55
C LYS A 24 -22.20 -11.72 -15.34
N LYS A 25 -22.83 -12.35 -14.34
CA LYS A 25 -23.18 -11.70 -13.08
C LYS A 25 -21.90 -11.18 -12.43
N SER A 26 -21.81 -9.87 -12.24
CA SER A 26 -20.66 -9.22 -11.61
C SER A 26 -20.41 -9.84 -10.23
N ALA A 27 -19.14 -10.11 -9.91
CA ALA A 27 -18.74 -10.60 -8.59
C ALA A 27 -18.95 -9.56 -7.47
N TRP A 28 -19.27 -8.31 -7.85
CA TRP A 28 -19.47 -7.19 -6.95
C TRP A 28 -20.95 -6.95 -6.64
N VAL A 29 -21.28 -6.94 -5.36
CA VAL A 29 -22.60 -6.58 -4.83
C VAL A 29 -22.61 -5.09 -4.49
N GLN A 30 -23.57 -4.35 -5.02
CA GLN A 30 -23.74 -2.92 -4.72
C GLN A 30 -24.71 -2.71 -3.54
N ALA A 31 -24.40 -1.77 -2.65
CA ALA A 31 -25.29 -1.32 -1.59
C ALA A 31 -26.45 -0.48 -2.15
N PRO A 32 -27.65 -0.52 -1.53
CA PRO A 32 -28.83 0.14 -2.06
C PRO A 32 -28.81 1.67 -1.98
N ILE A 33 -27.89 2.26 -1.19
CA ILE A 33 -27.82 3.71 -1.01
C ILE A 33 -26.47 4.21 -1.51
N CYS A 34 -26.55 5.21 -2.39
CA CYS A 34 -25.42 5.98 -2.86
C CYS A 34 -25.54 7.43 -2.39
N ARG A 35 -24.43 8.16 -2.43
CA ARG A 35 -24.36 9.57 -2.04
C ARG A 35 -23.51 10.34 -3.03
N ARG A 36 -23.92 11.58 -3.28
CA ARG A 36 -23.27 12.45 -4.24
C ARG A 36 -22.33 13.43 -3.57
N ALA A 37 -21.20 13.69 -4.20
CA ALA A 37 -20.32 14.82 -3.90
C ALA A 37 -20.08 15.59 -5.21
N GLY A 38 -20.77 16.70 -5.39
CA GLY A 38 -20.80 17.42 -6.66
C GLY A 38 -21.44 16.58 -7.77
N ALA A 39 -20.73 16.44 -8.89
CA ALA A 39 -21.19 15.68 -10.06
C ALA A 39 -21.01 14.15 -9.92
N GLU A 40 -20.20 13.72 -8.96
CA GLU A 40 -19.88 12.30 -8.76
C GLU A 40 -20.84 11.63 -7.77
N GLU A 41 -21.17 10.37 -8.04
CA GLU A 41 -21.94 9.50 -7.15
C GLU A 41 -21.06 8.36 -6.63
N TYR A 42 -21.09 8.18 -5.32
CA TYR A 42 -20.33 7.15 -4.63
C TYR A 42 -21.28 6.14 -4.00
N CYS A 43 -20.99 4.86 -4.23
CA CYS A 43 -21.72 3.74 -3.65
C CYS A 43 -20.73 2.80 -2.94
N ALA A 44 -21.24 1.99 -2.02
CA ALA A 44 -20.48 0.85 -1.51
C ALA A 44 -20.66 -0.36 -2.42
N TYR A 45 -19.56 -1.02 -2.76
CA TYR A 45 -19.51 -2.26 -3.53
C TYR A 45 -18.75 -3.30 -2.74
N ALA A 46 -19.14 -4.57 -2.79
CA ALA A 46 -18.45 -5.64 -2.07
C ALA A 46 -18.19 -6.87 -2.93
N HIS A 47 -16.97 -7.39 -2.85
CA HIS A 47 -16.59 -8.67 -3.44
C HIS A 47 -16.54 -9.72 -2.33
N VAL A 48 -17.66 -10.38 -2.07
CA VAL A 48 -17.87 -11.22 -0.87
C VAL A 48 -16.97 -12.46 -0.82
N THR A 49 -16.56 -13.00 -1.98
CA THR A 49 -15.69 -14.17 -2.07
C THR A 49 -14.19 -13.83 -2.16
N PHE A 50 -13.84 -12.54 -2.07
CA PHE A 50 -12.44 -12.09 -2.19
C PHE A 50 -11.56 -12.70 -1.09
N ASN A 51 -10.31 -13.01 -1.43
CA ASN A 51 -9.31 -13.58 -0.52
C ASN A 51 -9.85 -14.77 0.31
N HIS A 52 -10.22 -15.87 -0.35
CA HIS A 52 -10.76 -17.08 0.28
C HIS A 52 -12.03 -16.82 1.14
N GLY A 53 -12.86 -15.85 0.73
CA GLY A 53 -14.10 -15.52 1.45
C GLY A 53 -13.93 -14.58 2.64
N GLU A 54 -12.75 -13.98 2.84
CA GLU A 54 -12.57 -12.89 3.80
C GLU A 54 -13.38 -11.64 3.40
N GLY A 55 -13.53 -11.41 2.09
CA GLY A 55 -14.33 -10.35 1.51
C GLY A 55 -13.70 -8.95 1.62
N ILE A 56 -14.13 -8.05 0.74
CA ILE A 56 -13.69 -6.65 0.71
C ILE A 56 -14.83 -5.74 0.26
N SER A 57 -14.88 -4.51 0.78
CA SER A 57 -15.78 -3.47 0.29
C SER A 57 -15.04 -2.21 -0.17
N LEU A 58 -15.46 -1.64 -1.29
CA LEU A 58 -14.96 -0.40 -1.86
C LEU A 58 -16.08 0.64 -1.86
N ILE A 59 -15.80 1.84 -1.33
CA ILE A 59 -16.64 3.03 -1.53
C ILE A 59 -16.02 3.84 -2.64
N THR A 60 -16.62 3.80 -3.83
CA THR A 60 -16.08 4.45 -5.03
C THR A 60 -17.19 4.72 -6.05
N THR A 61 -16.85 5.24 -7.23
CA THR A 61 -17.79 5.44 -8.35
C THR A 61 -17.90 4.16 -9.16
N SER A 62 -19.03 3.96 -9.85
CA SER A 62 -19.25 2.79 -10.72
C SER A 62 -18.19 2.68 -11.82
N ALA A 63 -17.80 3.82 -12.42
CA ALA A 63 -16.78 3.88 -13.46
C ALA A 63 -15.40 3.42 -12.95
N ARG A 64 -14.98 3.88 -11.76
CA ARG A 64 -13.71 3.47 -11.15
C ARG A 64 -13.74 2.00 -10.74
N LEU A 65 -14.87 1.52 -10.20
CA LEU A 65 -15.05 0.10 -9.89
C LEU A 65 -14.86 -0.78 -11.13
N ALA A 66 -15.47 -0.42 -12.26
CA ALA A 66 -15.36 -1.21 -13.49
C ALA A 66 -13.89 -1.38 -13.94
N LYS A 67 -13.09 -0.32 -13.81
CA LYS A 67 -11.65 -0.37 -14.06
C LYS A 67 -10.93 -1.27 -13.06
N LEU A 68 -11.16 -1.10 -11.77
CA LEU A 68 -10.50 -1.89 -10.71
C LEU A 68 -10.85 -3.37 -10.80
N ALA A 69 -12.11 -3.71 -11.06
CA ALA A 69 -12.59 -5.09 -11.16
C ALA A 69 -11.93 -5.88 -12.30
N SER A 70 -11.43 -5.18 -13.32
CA SER A 70 -10.72 -5.79 -14.45
C SER A 70 -9.22 -6.04 -14.20
N GLN A 71 -8.68 -5.56 -13.07
CA GLN A 71 -7.26 -5.59 -12.76
C GLN A 71 -6.96 -6.47 -11.53
N PRO A 72 -5.80 -7.13 -11.47
CA PRO A 72 -5.35 -7.78 -10.25
C PRO A 72 -5.25 -6.77 -9.08
N PRO A 73 -5.58 -7.17 -7.84
CA PRO A 73 -5.96 -8.51 -7.41
C PRO A 73 -7.47 -8.82 -7.55
N PHE A 74 -8.27 -7.94 -8.15
CA PHE A 74 -9.73 -8.08 -8.23
C PHE A 74 -10.22 -8.88 -9.43
N SER A 75 -9.39 -9.05 -10.45
CA SER A 75 -9.69 -9.90 -11.60
C SER A 75 -9.68 -11.39 -11.24
N THR A 76 -10.54 -12.19 -11.87
CA THR A 76 -10.62 -13.65 -11.69
C THR A 76 -9.48 -14.42 -12.35
N THR A 77 -8.61 -13.76 -13.12
CA THR A 77 -7.43 -14.37 -13.70
C THR A 77 -6.41 -14.72 -12.60
N PRO A 78 -5.91 -15.97 -12.55
CA PRO A 78 -4.95 -16.38 -11.53
C PRO A 78 -3.67 -15.54 -11.64
N TYR A 79 -3.54 -14.57 -10.74
CA TYR A 79 -2.37 -13.72 -10.64
C TYR A 79 -1.22 -14.57 -10.09
N SER A 80 -0.15 -14.72 -10.88
CA SER A 80 0.98 -15.63 -10.61
C SER A 80 2.01 -15.09 -9.61
N HIS A 81 1.68 -14.03 -8.86
CA HIS A 81 2.51 -13.64 -7.73
C HIS A 81 2.09 -14.44 -6.50
N HIS A 82 3.09 -14.94 -5.77
CA HIS A 82 2.98 -15.70 -4.53
C HIS A 82 1.70 -15.30 -3.79
N PRO A 83 0.81 -16.25 -3.45
CA PRO A 83 -0.41 -15.90 -2.75
C PRO A 83 -0.06 -15.00 -1.56
N LEU A 84 -1.04 -14.23 -1.08
CA LEU A 84 -1.05 -13.85 0.33
C LEU A 84 -1.19 -15.15 1.16
N GLN A 85 -0.25 -16.08 1.01
CA GLN A 85 0.05 -17.12 1.96
C GLN A 85 0.37 -16.32 3.20
N ALA A 86 -0.65 -16.23 4.07
CA ALA A 86 -0.43 -16.10 5.49
C ALA A 86 0.80 -16.95 5.80
N PRO A 87 1.80 -16.41 6.52
CA PRO A 87 2.96 -17.22 6.88
C PRO A 87 2.46 -18.59 7.30
N ASN A 88 3.10 -19.64 6.78
CA ASN A 88 2.79 -21.04 7.01
C ASN A 88 3.09 -21.42 8.48
N SER A 89 2.69 -20.55 9.41
CA SER A 89 2.98 -20.62 10.82
C SER A 89 1.72 -21.13 11.49
N THR A 90 1.81 -22.39 11.88
CA THR A 90 1.10 -22.99 13.01
C THR A 90 1.22 -22.20 14.33
N MET A 91 1.92 -21.04 14.34
CA MET A 91 2.00 -20.10 15.45
C MET A 91 1.26 -18.80 15.16
N ASN A 92 0.37 -18.41 16.07
CA ASN A 92 -0.09 -17.03 16.19
C ASN A 92 1.07 -16.18 16.71
N LEU A 93 1.76 -15.43 15.83
CA LEU A 93 2.94 -14.61 16.19
C LEU A 93 2.62 -13.40 17.07
N TYR A 94 1.34 -13.05 17.20
CA TYR A 94 0.85 -11.93 17.98
C TYR A 94 -0.52 -12.23 18.59
N ARG A 95 -0.88 -11.46 19.62
CA ARG A 95 -2.21 -11.48 20.24
C ARG A 95 -2.67 -10.07 20.61
N ASP A 96 -3.99 -9.89 20.65
CA ASP A 96 -4.63 -8.67 21.15
C ASP A 96 -4.42 -8.55 22.66
N VAL A 97 -4.04 -7.36 23.12
CA VAL A 97 -3.86 -7.03 24.54
C VAL A 97 -4.39 -5.64 24.83
N GLU A 98 -5.19 -5.52 25.87
CA GLU A 98 -5.60 -4.22 26.39
C GLU A 98 -4.39 -3.48 26.97
N THR A 99 -4.12 -2.30 26.43
CA THR A 99 -2.99 -1.45 26.81
C THR A 99 -3.54 -0.20 27.52
N PRO A 100 -3.19 0.01 28.81
CA PRO A 100 -3.67 1.15 29.59
C PRO A 100 -3.51 2.48 28.84
N GLY A 101 -4.60 3.23 28.72
CA GLY A 101 -4.62 4.54 28.04
C GLY A 101 -4.52 4.51 26.51
N LYS A 102 -4.29 3.35 25.87
CA LYS A 102 -4.18 3.20 24.41
C LYS A 102 -5.26 2.31 23.79
N GLY A 103 -6.03 1.58 24.60
CA GLY A 103 -7.01 0.60 24.12
C GLY A 103 -6.35 -0.70 23.70
N ILE A 104 -6.95 -1.44 22.77
CA ILE A 104 -6.43 -2.74 22.34
C ILE A 104 -5.25 -2.56 21.38
N GLY A 105 -4.11 -3.14 21.76
CA GLY A 105 -2.88 -3.22 20.98
C GLY A 105 -2.52 -4.65 20.59
N LEU A 106 -1.49 -4.82 19.75
CA LEU A 106 -0.89 -6.13 19.48
C LEU A 106 0.46 -6.27 20.20
N ILE A 107 0.69 -7.44 20.80
CA ILE A 107 2.01 -7.84 21.31
C ILE A 107 2.44 -9.16 20.67
N SER A 108 3.75 -9.38 20.54
CA SER A 108 4.26 -10.65 20.04
C SER A 108 4.08 -11.76 21.08
N THR A 109 3.85 -12.99 20.61
CA THR A 109 3.75 -14.18 21.46
C THR A 109 5.09 -14.85 21.71
N ALA A 110 6.11 -14.49 20.92
CA ALA A 110 7.47 -14.98 21.00
C ALA A 110 8.48 -13.89 20.57
N PRO A 111 9.78 -14.05 20.84
CA PRO A 111 10.82 -13.19 20.26
C PRO A 111 10.81 -13.26 18.73
N LEU A 112 10.78 -12.10 18.08
CA LEU A 112 10.77 -11.99 16.62
C LEU A 112 12.10 -11.44 16.12
N ARG A 113 12.69 -12.12 15.12
CA ARG A 113 13.90 -11.63 14.45
C ARG A 113 13.55 -10.49 13.51
N THR A 114 14.47 -9.54 13.33
CA THR A 114 14.29 -8.50 12.32
C THR A 114 14.08 -9.09 10.93
N GLY A 115 13.14 -8.54 10.16
CA GLY A 115 12.74 -9.05 8.85
C GLY A 115 11.66 -10.14 8.89
N THR A 116 11.24 -10.60 10.08
CA THR A 116 10.11 -11.52 10.20
C THR A 116 8.82 -10.87 9.70
N ARG A 117 8.13 -11.51 8.75
CA ARG A 117 6.79 -11.08 8.30
C ARG A 117 5.75 -11.47 9.34
N VAL A 118 5.31 -10.49 10.14
CA VAL A 118 4.33 -10.70 11.22
C VAL A 118 2.92 -10.97 10.69
N MET A 119 2.50 -10.26 9.65
CA MET A 119 1.18 -10.41 9.04
C MET A 119 1.20 -10.04 7.55
N ALA A 120 0.24 -10.56 6.81
CA ALA A 120 -0.11 -10.16 5.45
C ALA A 120 -1.65 -10.16 5.36
N LYS A 121 -2.26 -9.00 5.11
CA LYS A 121 -3.70 -8.78 5.28
C LYS A 121 -4.28 -7.97 4.16
N THR A 122 -5.55 -8.23 3.86
CA THR A 122 -6.34 -7.43 2.92
C THR A 122 -7.18 -6.41 3.68
N PRO A 123 -7.54 -5.27 3.07
CA PRO A 123 -8.39 -4.29 3.75
C PRO A 123 -9.84 -4.79 3.81
N ALA A 124 -10.55 -4.48 4.89
CA ALA A 124 -11.99 -4.66 5.00
C ALA A 124 -12.73 -3.68 4.09
N ILE A 125 -12.39 -2.41 4.24
CA ILE A 125 -13.05 -1.31 3.55
C ILE A 125 -11.99 -0.39 2.95
N MET A 126 -12.16 -0.04 1.69
CA MET A 126 -11.38 0.97 0.98
C MET A 126 -12.30 2.13 0.60
N VAL A 127 -12.02 3.34 1.09
CA VAL A 127 -12.81 4.55 0.74
C VAL A 127 -12.04 5.40 -0.25
N ASP A 128 -12.59 5.67 -1.43
CA ASP A 128 -11.98 6.59 -2.41
C ASP A 128 -11.67 7.94 -1.71
N ASP A 129 -10.43 8.44 -1.83
CA ASP A 129 -10.01 9.67 -1.15
C ASP A 129 -10.86 10.88 -1.58
N ARG A 130 -11.40 10.88 -2.80
CA ARG A 130 -12.35 11.90 -3.27
C ARG A 130 -13.70 11.79 -2.58
N ALA A 131 -14.19 10.57 -2.33
CA ALA A 131 -15.39 10.33 -1.53
C ALA A 131 -15.16 10.79 -0.08
N PHE A 132 -14.02 10.43 0.51
CA PHE A 132 -13.66 10.78 1.87
C PHE A 132 -13.59 12.30 2.08
N LYS A 133 -13.08 13.06 1.11
CA LYS A 133 -12.98 14.52 1.15
C LYS A 133 -14.26 15.24 0.73
N GLY A 134 -15.00 14.69 -0.21
CA GLY A 134 -16.11 15.36 -0.88
C GLY A 134 -17.48 15.08 -0.26
N LEU A 135 -17.70 13.89 0.32
CA LEU A 135 -18.97 13.57 0.95
C LEU A 135 -19.12 14.29 2.28
N ARG A 136 -20.34 14.74 2.58
CA ARG A 136 -20.69 15.20 3.92
C ARG A 136 -20.43 14.08 4.93
N GLN A 137 -19.96 14.42 6.12
CA GLN A 137 -19.62 13.42 7.15
C GLN A 137 -20.77 12.44 7.43
N ASN A 138 -22.00 12.95 7.45
CA ASN A 138 -23.21 12.15 7.64
C ASN A 138 -23.47 11.15 6.50
N ASP A 139 -23.17 11.54 5.26
CA ASP A 139 -23.35 10.70 4.08
C ASP A 139 -22.28 9.61 4.02
N LEU A 140 -21.02 9.98 4.27
CA LEU A 140 -19.92 9.03 4.39
C LEU A 140 -20.20 7.99 5.50
N SER A 141 -20.73 8.45 6.64
CA SER A 141 -21.04 7.58 7.79
C SER A 141 -22.09 6.51 7.47
N ILE A 142 -23.10 6.85 6.64
CA ILE A 142 -24.14 5.92 6.20
C ILE A 142 -23.58 4.89 5.21
N ILE A 143 -22.84 5.35 4.18
CA ILE A 143 -22.26 4.44 3.18
C ILE A 143 -21.25 3.51 3.84
N LEU A 144 -20.44 3.98 4.79
CA LEU A 144 -19.51 3.12 5.55
C LEU A 144 -20.23 2.01 6.31
N TYR A 145 -21.37 2.31 6.93
CA TYR A 145 -22.16 1.28 7.58
C TYR A 145 -22.62 0.24 6.57
N GLN A 146 -23.14 0.65 5.42
CA GLN A 146 -23.55 -0.30 4.38
C GLN A 146 -22.39 -1.13 3.82
N ALA A 147 -21.25 -0.50 3.57
CA ALA A 147 -20.03 -1.19 3.17
C ALA A 147 -19.63 -2.27 4.19
N ALA A 148 -19.74 -1.97 5.49
CA ALA A 148 -19.50 -2.96 6.55
C ALA A 148 -20.56 -4.09 6.52
N GLN A 149 -21.84 -3.76 6.32
CA GLN A 149 -22.91 -4.76 6.30
C GLN A 149 -22.78 -5.77 5.16
N LEU A 150 -22.17 -5.38 4.03
CA LEU A 150 -21.91 -6.25 2.89
C LEU A 150 -20.73 -7.21 3.10
N LEU A 151 -19.90 -7.02 4.14
CA LEU A 151 -18.77 -7.90 4.42
C LEU A 151 -19.25 -9.24 5.04
N PRO A 152 -18.50 -10.34 4.81
CA PRO A 152 -18.67 -11.58 5.55
C PRO A 152 -18.60 -11.36 7.07
N THR A 153 -19.37 -12.13 7.83
CA THR A 153 -19.63 -11.92 9.27
C THR A 153 -18.37 -11.65 10.09
N THR A 154 -17.33 -12.49 9.95
CA THR A 154 -16.09 -12.35 10.72
C THR A 154 -15.36 -11.04 10.40
N HIS A 155 -15.26 -10.67 9.12
CA HIS A 155 -14.55 -9.45 8.72
C HIS A 155 -15.35 -8.19 9.11
N ARG A 156 -16.69 -8.26 8.97
CA ARG A 156 -17.63 -7.24 9.43
C ARG A 156 -17.49 -6.96 10.92
N GLU A 157 -17.53 -8.00 11.76
CA GLU A 157 -17.44 -7.85 13.21
C GLU A 157 -16.10 -7.24 13.64
N ARG A 158 -14.99 -7.67 13.04
CA ARG A 158 -13.66 -7.09 13.29
C ARG A 158 -13.60 -5.62 12.88
N PHE A 159 -14.15 -5.27 11.73
CA PHE A 159 -14.21 -3.89 11.29
C PHE A 159 -15.06 -3.03 12.23
N LEU A 160 -16.27 -3.48 12.58
CA LEU A 160 -17.16 -2.76 13.48
C LEU A 160 -16.53 -2.53 14.86
N ASN A 161 -15.78 -3.50 15.37
CA ASN A 161 -15.07 -3.39 16.65
C ASN A 161 -13.97 -2.29 16.67
N LEU A 162 -13.48 -1.87 15.50
CA LEU A 162 -12.52 -0.75 15.39
C LEU A 162 -13.21 0.61 15.31
N THR A 163 -14.53 0.63 15.18
CA THR A 163 -15.29 1.84 14.89
C THR A 163 -16.11 2.28 16.08
N THR A 164 -16.57 3.53 16.03
CA THR A 164 -17.56 4.06 16.96
C THR A 164 -18.76 4.56 16.17
N GLY A 165 -19.96 4.35 16.70
CA GLY A 165 -21.20 4.75 16.04
C GLY A 165 -22.40 3.96 16.55
N THR A 166 -23.59 4.52 16.34
CA THR A 166 -24.89 3.91 16.68
C THR A 166 -25.83 4.04 15.49
N ASP A 167 -26.92 3.28 15.48
CA ASP A 167 -28.07 3.49 14.58
C ASP A 167 -27.74 3.49 13.09
N GLY A 168 -26.91 2.53 12.66
CA GLY A 168 -26.53 2.39 11.25
C GLY A 168 -25.55 3.45 10.75
N ARG A 169 -24.75 4.03 11.64
CA ARG A 169 -23.75 5.06 11.33
C ARG A 169 -22.40 4.65 11.87
N ILE A 170 -21.34 4.89 11.08
CA ILE A 170 -19.96 4.62 11.47
C ILE A 170 -19.14 5.91 11.41
N LYS A 171 -18.40 6.21 12.49
CA LYS A 171 -17.35 7.24 12.46
C LYS A 171 -16.05 6.62 11.96
N TYR A 172 -15.60 7.08 10.80
CA TYR A 172 -14.32 6.62 10.24
C TYR A 172 -13.15 7.29 10.93
N SER A 173 -12.53 6.55 11.84
CA SER A 173 -11.41 7.07 12.63
C SER A 173 -10.16 7.26 11.78
N GLN A 174 -9.51 8.40 11.96
CA GLN A 174 -8.17 8.68 11.44
C GLN A 174 -7.13 7.66 11.94
N ARG A 175 -7.36 7.05 13.11
CA ARG A 175 -6.42 6.15 13.77
C ARG A 175 -6.42 4.73 13.20
N THR A 176 -7.47 4.35 12.48
CA THR A 176 -7.70 2.97 12.00
C THR A 176 -7.61 2.86 10.48
N ARG A 177 -7.09 3.90 9.81
CA ARG A 177 -7.07 3.97 8.35
C ARG A 177 -5.69 4.26 7.81
N PHE A 178 -5.43 3.70 6.64
CA PHE A 178 -4.18 3.78 5.93
C PHE A 178 -4.43 4.34 4.54
N ARG A 179 -3.68 5.38 4.19
CA ARG A 179 -3.64 5.87 2.81
C ARG A 179 -3.00 4.77 1.95
N THR A 180 -3.82 4.16 1.11
CA THR A 180 -3.49 3.01 0.27
C THR A 180 -3.52 3.49 -1.17
N PRO A 181 -2.35 3.69 -1.78
CA PRO A 181 -2.32 4.20 -3.13
C PRO A 181 -2.61 3.05 -4.12
N VAL A 182 -3.24 3.38 -5.25
CA VAL A 182 -3.64 2.42 -6.28
C VAL A 182 -3.17 2.96 -7.63
N ALA A 183 -2.50 2.13 -8.43
CA ALA A 183 -2.02 2.53 -9.76
C ALA A 183 -3.12 2.51 -10.83
N ASP A 184 -4.26 3.12 -10.54
CA ASP A 184 -5.30 3.40 -11.53
C ASP A 184 -5.21 4.84 -12.05
N GLY A 185 -4.50 5.74 -11.39
CA GLY A 185 -4.43 7.16 -11.77
C GLY A 185 -5.63 7.99 -11.27
N ASP A 186 -6.52 7.40 -10.48
CA ASP A 186 -7.73 8.05 -9.94
C ASP A 186 -7.59 8.42 -8.45
N GLY A 187 -6.36 8.43 -7.93
CA GLY A 187 -5.99 8.83 -6.58
C GLY A 187 -5.93 7.68 -5.57
N ASP A 188 -5.69 7.99 -4.30
CA ASP A 188 -5.54 6.97 -3.25
C ASP A 188 -6.89 6.52 -2.68
N PHE A 189 -6.86 5.42 -1.94
CA PHE A 189 -7.92 5.01 -1.02
C PHE A 189 -7.51 5.29 0.44
N GLN A 190 -8.51 5.53 1.29
CA GLN A 190 -8.40 5.48 2.74
C GLN A 190 -8.91 4.12 3.22
N SER A 191 -8.01 3.18 3.48
CA SER A 191 -8.35 1.78 3.71
C SER A 191 -8.21 1.37 5.17
N CYS A 192 -9.08 0.49 5.65
CA CYS A 192 -9.02 -0.09 6.99
C CYS A 192 -8.65 -1.57 6.91
N PHE A 193 -7.54 -1.95 7.56
CA PHE A 193 -7.06 -3.32 7.66
C PHE A 193 -7.30 -3.79 9.09
N THR A 194 -8.22 -4.72 9.32
CA THR A 194 -8.77 -4.90 10.68
C THR A 194 -7.71 -5.30 11.70
N GLU A 195 -6.77 -6.16 11.33
CA GLU A 195 -5.68 -6.58 12.20
C GLU A 195 -4.59 -5.51 12.33
N ALA A 196 -4.21 -4.86 11.23
CA ALA A 196 -3.16 -3.83 11.29
C ALA A 196 -3.63 -2.57 12.05
N SER A 197 -4.92 -2.26 12.02
CA SER A 197 -5.53 -1.15 12.78
C SER A 197 -5.54 -1.37 14.30
N ARG A 198 -5.19 -2.57 14.79
CA ARG A 198 -4.91 -2.84 16.21
C ARG A 198 -3.49 -2.46 16.62
N LEU A 199 -2.60 -2.14 15.68
CA LEU A 199 -1.25 -1.70 16.02
C LEU A 199 -1.32 -0.29 16.62
N ASN A 200 -0.94 -0.19 17.90
CA ASN A 200 -0.81 1.10 18.56
C ASN A 200 0.32 1.90 17.93
N HIS A 201 0.09 3.19 17.72
CA HIS A 201 1.14 4.10 17.29
C HIS A 201 2.17 4.27 18.42
N ASP A 202 3.46 4.20 18.08
CA ASP A 202 4.56 4.45 19.01
C ASP A 202 5.59 5.40 18.38
N CYS A 203 6.24 6.23 19.19
CA CYS A 203 7.30 7.13 18.72
C CYS A 203 8.57 6.37 18.33
N ARG A 204 8.75 5.14 18.86
CA ARG A 204 9.86 4.23 18.54
C ARG A 204 9.31 2.93 17.94
N PRO A 205 8.80 2.97 16.69
CA PRO A 205 8.12 1.82 16.10
C PRO A 205 9.08 0.66 15.86
N ASN A 206 8.66 -0.54 16.21
CA ASN A 206 9.40 -1.79 15.97
C ASN A 206 8.82 -2.63 14.82
N LEU A 207 7.76 -2.13 14.15
CA LEU A 207 7.12 -2.75 13.00
C LEU A 207 7.07 -1.78 11.82
N GLY A 208 7.26 -2.32 10.62
CA GLY A 208 7.09 -1.63 9.36
C GLY A 208 6.07 -2.34 8.49
N TYR A 209 5.39 -1.58 7.63
CA TYR A 209 4.47 -2.12 6.64
C TYR A 209 4.78 -1.56 5.24
N TYR A 210 4.36 -2.29 4.23
CA TYR A 210 4.37 -1.88 2.84
C TYR A 210 3.12 -2.45 2.15
N PHE A 211 2.64 -1.77 1.11
CA PHE A 211 1.59 -2.30 0.24
C PHE A 211 2.24 -3.08 -0.91
N HIS A 212 1.73 -4.28 -1.18
CA HIS A 212 2.21 -5.11 -2.27
C HIS A 212 1.66 -4.58 -3.62
N ALA A 213 2.55 -4.37 -4.58
CA ALA A 213 2.31 -3.99 -5.98
C ALA A 213 1.15 -3.02 -6.27
N SER A 214 1.23 -1.80 -5.73
CA SER A 214 1.44 -0.57 -6.50
C SER A 214 1.43 0.61 -5.53
N THR A 215 2.39 1.52 -5.71
CA THR A 215 2.50 2.84 -5.08
C THR A 215 2.95 3.00 -3.58
N PRO A 216 3.66 4.11 -3.25
CA PRO A 216 4.55 4.23 -2.08
C PRO A 216 4.08 5.15 -0.92
N ARG A 217 4.63 4.85 0.27
CA ARG A 217 5.04 5.68 1.44
C ARG A 217 4.02 6.65 2.11
N PRO A 218 3.81 6.53 3.44
CA PRO A 218 3.21 7.59 4.27
C PRO A 218 4.26 8.55 4.91
N PRO A 219 3.98 9.86 5.00
CA PRO A 219 4.59 10.79 5.98
C PRO A 219 3.74 10.80 7.27
N GLY A 220 4.18 11.10 8.49
CA GLY A 220 5.40 11.61 9.14
C GLY A 220 4.97 12.05 10.57
N ILE A 221 5.85 12.06 11.57
CA ILE A 221 5.58 12.60 12.93
C ILE A 221 6.82 13.36 13.44
N ARG A 222 6.60 14.44 14.22
CA ARG A 222 7.52 15.58 14.48
C ARG A 222 8.08 15.58 15.92
N ASN A 223 9.39 15.77 16.07
CA ASN A 223 10.21 16.06 17.27
C ASN A 223 11.47 16.84 16.80
N ASP A 224 12.23 17.55 17.65
CA ASP A 224 13.37 18.39 17.23
C ASP A 224 14.47 17.64 16.46
N ARG A 225 14.75 16.39 16.87
CA ARG A 225 15.66 15.49 16.14
C ARG A 225 15.11 15.07 14.77
N ILE A 226 13.79 15.01 14.61
CA ILE A 226 13.14 14.81 13.31
C ILE A 226 13.33 16.04 12.41
N SER A 227 13.31 17.25 12.96
CA SER A 227 13.60 18.48 12.21
C SER A 227 15.02 18.43 11.65
N GLN A 228 15.99 18.05 12.48
CA GLN A 228 17.37 17.84 12.05
C GLN A 228 17.50 16.77 10.98
N MET A 229 16.84 15.61 11.12
CA MET A 229 16.82 14.57 10.08
C MET A 229 16.16 15.05 8.78
N SER A 230 15.09 15.84 8.87
CA SER A 230 14.44 16.43 7.70
C SER A 230 15.36 17.41 6.98
N HIS A 231 16.10 18.21 7.73
CA HIS A 231 17.10 19.13 7.18
C HIS A 231 18.25 18.40 6.50
N LEU A 232 18.85 17.40 7.17
CA LEU A 232 19.91 16.56 6.61
C LEU A 232 19.47 15.86 5.32
N ARG A 233 18.26 15.31 5.29
CA ARG A 233 17.72 14.69 4.07
C ARG A 233 17.61 15.68 2.92
N LYS A 234 17.17 16.90 3.18
CA LYS A 234 17.07 17.95 2.16
C LYS A 234 18.44 18.30 1.58
N ILE A 235 19.46 18.43 2.43
CA ILE A 235 20.83 18.70 2.00
C ILE A 235 21.38 17.53 1.16
N LEU A 236 21.22 16.30 1.65
CA LEU A 236 21.72 15.09 0.98
C LEU A 236 20.98 14.78 -0.34
N ASP A 237 19.72 15.22 -0.48
CA ASP A 237 18.95 15.05 -1.70
C ASP A 237 19.28 16.11 -2.77
N ASP A 238 20.00 17.18 -2.41
CA ASP A 238 20.50 18.16 -3.37
C ASP A 238 21.72 17.62 -4.12
N ARG A 239 21.52 17.35 -5.41
CA ARG A 239 22.51 16.77 -6.33
C ARG A 239 23.15 17.81 -7.25
N SER A 240 22.94 19.10 -6.99
CA SER A 240 23.51 20.16 -7.81
C SER A 240 25.04 20.03 -7.87
N PRO A 241 25.66 20.27 -9.04
CA PRO A 241 27.11 20.24 -9.16
C PRO A 241 27.72 21.30 -8.25
N PRO A 242 28.94 21.06 -7.73
CA PRO A 242 29.59 22.03 -6.86
C PRO A 242 29.76 23.37 -7.56
N SER A 243 29.18 24.43 -6.99
CA SER A 243 29.49 25.82 -7.33
C SER A 243 30.43 26.42 -6.28
N ALA A 244 31.30 27.34 -6.70
CA ALA A 244 32.20 28.04 -5.79
C ALA A 244 31.44 28.78 -4.66
N ALA A 245 30.22 29.26 -4.94
CA ALA A 245 29.38 29.94 -3.97
C ALA A 245 28.82 29.01 -2.87
N ALA A 246 28.50 27.75 -3.20
CA ALA A 246 27.98 26.77 -2.24
C ALA A 246 29.08 26.25 -1.28
N ALA A 247 30.33 26.25 -1.71
CA ALA A 247 31.47 25.82 -0.89
C ALA A 247 31.75 26.76 0.30
N LEU A 248 31.44 28.05 0.16
CA LEU A 248 31.68 29.08 1.18
C LEU A 248 30.62 29.14 2.29
N GLN A 249 29.44 28.54 2.08
CA GLN A 249 28.30 28.68 3.01
C GLN A 249 28.06 27.46 3.91
N GLY A 250 28.92 26.43 3.88
CA GLY A 250 28.73 25.21 4.68
C GLY A 250 27.45 24.42 4.33
N ALA A 251 26.74 24.80 3.27
CA ALA A 251 25.47 24.23 2.83
C ALA A 251 25.63 22.95 1.99
N ARG A 252 26.83 22.37 1.97
CA ARG A 252 27.18 21.25 1.10
C ARG A 252 26.93 19.93 1.80
N ALA A 253 26.26 19.00 1.10
CA ALA A 253 26.18 17.61 1.53
C ALA A 253 27.59 17.01 1.69
N THR A 254 27.81 16.33 2.81
CA THR A 254 29.03 15.58 3.08
C THR A 254 28.70 14.16 3.51
N PRO A 255 29.64 13.21 3.38
CA PRO A 255 29.45 11.86 3.92
C PRO A 255 29.17 11.85 5.43
N GLU A 256 29.76 12.76 6.19
CA GLU A 256 29.54 12.89 7.64
C GLU A 256 28.09 13.31 7.95
N MET A 257 27.47 14.14 7.12
CA MET A 257 26.05 14.46 7.25
C MET A 257 25.15 13.22 7.01
N ALA A 258 25.57 12.33 6.12
CA ALA A 258 24.87 11.06 5.89
C ALA A 258 25.05 10.09 7.06
N GLU A 259 26.25 10.00 7.64
CA GLU A 259 26.51 9.21 8.85
C GLU A 259 25.77 9.76 10.08
N LEU A 260 25.66 11.08 10.20
CA LEU A 260 24.83 11.72 11.22
C LEU A 260 23.36 11.37 11.03
N LEU A 261 22.85 11.37 9.80
CA LEU A 261 21.48 10.95 9.51
C LEU A 261 21.24 9.49 9.95
N ILE A 262 22.19 8.58 9.69
CA ILE A 262 22.11 7.19 10.15
C ILE A 262 22.03 7.15 11.68
N THR A 263 22.96 7.83 12.37
CA THR A 263 23.03 7.88 13.83
C THR A 263 21.74 8.41 14.45
N LEU A 264 21.19 9.49 13.90
CA LEU A 264 19.93 10.05 14.36
C LEU A 264 18.77 9.07 14.17
N MET A 265 18.72 8.37 13.03
CA MET A 265 17.69 7.37 12.76
C MET A 265 17.79 6.15 13.69
N GLU A 266 19.00 5.72 14.04
CA GLU A 266 19.21 4.63 15.00
C GLU A 266 18.77 5.03 16.41
N LEU A 267 19.16 6.23 16.86
CA LEU A 267 18.77 6.76 18.18
C LEU A 267 17.26 7.01 18.31
N GLU A 268 16.59 7.35 17.21
CA GLU A 268 15.12 7.49 17.16
C GLU A 268 14.41 6.14 16.92
N GLY A 269 15.14 5.03 16.78
CA GLY A 269 14.56 3.70 16.51
C GLY A 269 13.88 3.59 15.13
N LEU A 270 14.22 4.46 14.17
CA LEU A 270 13.63 4.51 12.83
C LEU A 270 14.20 3.45 11.88
N HIS A 271 14.37 2.22 12.37
CA HIS A 271 14.98 1.11 11.64
C HIS A 271 14.21 0.70 10.38
N VAL A 272 12.89 0.93 10.35
CA VAL A 272 12.02 0.66 9.19
C VAL A 272 12.34 1.54 7.98
N ARG A 273 13.08 2.64 8.17
CA ARG A 273 13.44 3.58 7.10
C ARG A 273 14.94 3.79 6.94
N ILE A 274 15.76 3.04 7.69
CA ILE A 274 17.21 3.25 7.71
C ILE A 274 17.85 2.95 6.36
N ASP A 275 17.20 2.14 5.51
CA ASP A 275 17.55 1.93 4.11
C ASP A 275 17.71 3.25 3.34
N GLU A 276 16.88 4.26 3.65
CA GLU A 276 16.94 5.58 3.02
C GLU A 276 18.20 6.37 3.43
N ALA A 277 18.71 6.18 4.63
CA ALA A 277 19.93 6.83 5.11
C ALA A 277 21.18 6.13 4.56
N TYR A 278 21.19 4.79 4.55
CA TYR A 278 22.26 4.01 3.92
C TYR A 278 22.37 4.31 2.42
N TYR A 279 21.25 4.48 1.71
CA TYR A 279 21.27 4.91 0.31
C TYR A 279 22.00 6.24 0.12
N ARG A 280 21.67 7.26 0.94
CA ARG A 280 22.32 8.57 0.88
C ARG A 280 23.80 8.48 1.21
N ALA A 281 24.18 7.73 2.26
CA ALA A 281 25.57 7.51 2.59
C ALA A 281 26.34 6.85 1.43
N ALA A 282 25.77 5.82 0.80
CA ALA A 282 26.38 5.17 -0.34
C ALA A 282 26.66 6.15 -1.48
N LEU A 283 25.69 7.02 -1.80
CA LEU A 283 25.86 8.04 -2.83
C LEU A 283 26.91 9.08 -2.46
N GLU A 284 26.89 9.62 -1.23
CA GLU A 284 27.84 10.66 -0.81
C GLU A 284 29.28 10.14 -0.75
N PHE A 285 29.50 8.92 -0.22
CA PHE A 285 30.83 8.31 -0.22
C PHE A 285 31.33 8.05 -1.64
N ASN A 286 30.47 7.58 -2.55
CA ASN A 286 30.85 7.43 -3.95
C ASN A 286 31.13 8.80 -4.60
N GLY A 287 30.38 9.82 -4.18
CA GLY A 287 30.49 11.19 -4.66
C GLY A 287 31.78 11.90 -4.28
N VAL A 288 32.42 11.50 -3.19
CA VAL A 288 33.77 11.95 -2.82
C VAL A 288 34.87 11.00 -3.31
N GLY A 289 34.51 9.92 -4.01
CA GLY A 289 35.44 8.94 -4.55
C GLY A 289 35.88 7.83 -3.59
N ASP A 290 35.21 7.66 -2.45
CA ASP A 290 35.44 6.56 -1.51
C ASP A 290 34.56 5.35 -1.89
N ALA A 291 35.07 4.56 -2.84
CA ALA A 291 34.38 3.37 -3.34
C ALA A 291 34.10 2.32 -2.23
N LEU A 292 34.99 2.18 -1.25
CA LEU A 292 34.88 1.14 -0.22
C LEU A 292 33.73 1.44 0.72
N LYS A 293 33.65 2.67 1.25
CA LYS A 293 32.52 3.07 2.09
C LYS A 293 31.22 3.15 1.28
N ALA A 294 31.28 3.55 0.01
CA ALA A 294 30.13 3.51 -0.87
C ALA A 294 29.54 2.10 -0.99
N ILE A 295 30.38 1.09 -1.27
CA ILE A 295 29.97 -0.32 -1.33
C ILE A 295 29.40 -0.78 0.01
N LYS A 296 30.06 -0.44 1.13
CA LYS A 296 29.59 -0.81 2.48
C LYS A 296 28.15 -0.35 2.71
N TYR A 297 27.89 0.94 2.50
CA TYR A 297 26.56 1.50 2.71
C TYR A 297 25.54 1.04 1.67
N ALA A 298 25.96 0.78 0.42
CA ALA A 298 25.08 0.20 -0.60
C ALA A 298 24.62 -1.21 -0.21
N ARG A 299 25.51 -2.05 0.36
CA ARG A 299 25.14 -3.37 0.89
C ARG A 299 24.15 -3.27 2.04
N LEU A 300 24.42 -2.41 3.03
CA LEU A 300 23.50 -2.17 4.14
C LEU A 300 22.14 -1.65 3.67
N CYS A 301 22.12 -0.80 2.63
CA CYS A 301 20.90 -0.34 1.98
C CYS A 301 20.12 -1.51 1.35
N LEU A 302 20.79 -2.40 0.62
CA LEU A 302 20.15 -3.58 0.01
C LEU A 302 19.60 -4.55 1.06
N ASP A 303 20.35 -4.85 2.12
CA ASP A 303 19.95 -5.79 3.17
C ASP A 303 18.61 -5.39 3.80
N ARG A 304 18.41 -4.09 4.02
CA ARG A 304 17.17 -3.54 4.59
C ARG A 304 16.10 -3.30 3.51
N GLY A 305 16.50 -2.71 2.39
CA GLY A 305 15.59 -2.28 1.34
C GLY A 305 14.93 -3.45 0.60
N LEU A 306 15.64 -4.56 0.38
CA LEU A 306 15.06 -5.75 -0.27
C LEU A 306 13.91 -6.33 0.55
N VAL A 307 14.10 -6.46 1.87
CA VAL A 307 13.10 -6.99 2.79
C VAL A 307 11.89 -6.06 2.90
N LEU A 308 12.12 -4.75 2.95
CA LEU A 308 11.07 -3.76 3.26
C LEU A 308 10.35 -3.22 2.02
N ARG A 309 11.01 -3.19 0.87
CA ARG A 309 10.53 -2.49 -0.34
C ARG A 309 10.41 -3.38 -1.58
N GLY A 310 11.00 -4.57 -1.55
CA GLY A 310 11.05 -5.49 -2.68
C GLY A 310 12.17 -5.17 -3.70
N PRO A 311 12.44 -6.09 -4.64
CA PRO A 311 13.59 -6.02 -5.54
C PRO A 311 13.46 -4.99 -6.67
N ASP A 312 12.23 -4.62 -7.07
CA ASP A 312 11.96 -3.87 -8.30
C ASP A 312 12.04 -2.35 -8.14
N ARG A 313 12.57 -1.88 -7.00
CA ARG A 313 12.61 -0.44 -6.70
C ARG A 313 13.83 0.20 -7.39
N PRO A 314 13.71 1.38 -8.01
CA PRO A 314 14.82 2.03 -8.70
C PRO A 314 16.09 2.19 -7.85
N PHE A 315 15.93 2.52 -6.57
CA PHE A 315 17.09 2.66 -5.67
C PHE A 315 17.78 1.32 -5.38
N ILE A 316 17.05 0.20 -5.35
CA ILE A 316 17.61 -1.15 -5.18
C ILE A 316 18.46 -1.52 -6.40
N ILE A 317 17.95 -1.22 -7.60
CA ILE A 317 18.67 -1.44 -8.85
C ILE A 317 19.96 -0.59 -8.86
N SER A 318 19.85 0.70 -8.56
CA SER A 318 21.00 1.62 -8.46
C SER A 318 22.04 1.17 -7.44
N MET A 319 21.65 0.65 -6.26
CA MET A 319 22.62 0.13 -5.29
C MET A 319 23.31 -1.16 -5.77
N LYS A 320 22.61 -2.03 -6.52
CA LYS A 320 23.25 -3.20 -7.15
C LYS A 320 24.28 -2.77 -8.20
N GLU A 321 23.98 -1.74 -8.99
CA GLU A 321 24.91 -1.17 -9.97
C GLU A 321 26.14 -0.56 -9.29
N LEU A 322 25.92 0.24 -8.24
CA LEU A 322 27.01 0.84 -7.44
C LEU A 322 27.94 -0.23 -6.87
N ILE A 323 27.40 -1.32 -6.32
CA ILE A 323 28.22 -2.42 -5.78
C ILE A 323 29.05 -3.11 -6.87
N ARG A 324 28.49 -3.27 -8.08
CA ARG A 324 29.17 -3.93 -9.21
C ARG A 324 30.30 -3.08 -9.77
N ALA A 325 30.06 -1.78 -9.95
CA ALA A 325 31.01 -0.86 -10.56
C ALA A 325 30.89 0.54 -9.93
N PRO A 326 31.50 0.79 -8.76
CA PRO A 326 31.37 2.07 -8.06
C PRO A 326 31.85 3.26 -8.89
N THR A 327 32.95 3.07 -9.62
CA THR A 327 33.56 4.11 -10.47
C THR A 327 32.80 4.37 -11.76
N GLY A 328 31.99 3.41 -12.22
CA GLY A 328 31.11 3.55 -13.39
C GLY A 328 29.69 4.00 -13.02
N HIS A 329 29.36 4.04 -11.73
CA HIS A 329 28.06 4.51 -11.26
C HIS A 329 27.97 6.03 -11.41
N TRP A 330 26.79 6.55 -11.75
CA TRP A 330 26.56 7.98 -12.00
C TRP A 330 26.99 8.90 -10.85
N SER A 331 27.03 8.37 -9.62
CA SER A 331 27.44 9.12 -8.43
C SER A 331 28.94 9.10 -8.18
N TRP A 332 29.78 8.59 -9.09
CA TRP A 332 31.22 8.59 -8.89
C TRP A 332 31.77 10.01 -8.95
N LYS A 333 32.47 10.44 -7.89
CA LYS A 333 33.14 11.75 -7.82
C LYS A 333 32.26 12.98 -8.13
N PHE A 334 30.92 12.86 -8.07
CA PHE A 334 30.02 13.98 -8.38
C PHE A 334 30.12 15.15 -7.38
N ARG A 335 30.73 14.92 -6.21
CA ARG A 335 31.08 15.94 -5.20
C ARG A 335 32.53 16.40 -5.34
N ILE A 336 33.23 16.12 -6.42
CA ILE A 336 34.56 16.69 -6.68
C ILE A 336 34.39 17.69 -7.85
N PRO A 337 34.74 18.98 -7.66
CA PRO A 337 34.77 19.93 -8.77
C PRO A 337 35.71 19.40 -9.85
N THR A 338 35.26 19.47 -11.11
CA THR A 338 36.08 19.15 -12.29
C THR A 338 37.21 20.15 -12.47
#